data_AF-R1CNI5-F1
#
_entry.id   AF-R1CNI5-F1
#
_cell.length_a   1.000
_cell.length_b   1.000
_cell.length_c   1.000
_cell.angle_alpha   90.00
_cell.angle_beta   90.00
_cell.angle_gamma   90.00
#
_symmetry.space_group_name_H-M   'P 1'
#
loop_
_entity.id
_entity.type
_entity.pdbx_description
1 polymer ?
#
loop_
_entity_poly.entity_id
_entity_poly.type
_entity_poly.pdbx_seq_one_letter_code
_entity_poly.pdbx_strand_id
1 'polypeptide(L)'
;MPLSPHASSFTVCHATAVWRTTDKHCICSPCQFLVVHAAQAAVDEGLLPDAIDAAGEAAADAILAGKSPEEAAAAGEAAGKATQAALDDGLSPDAADAAGKAAGDAIIAGRSPTEAAAAGKAAGKAAQKALDDGLSPDAADAAGKSAGEAILAGKGGGHVEKALDDDLSPEAADAAAEAAADALEKGLTPEEAAEAAEAAADAVEKALDDDLSPEAADAAAEAAADALEKGLTPEEAAEAAEAAADAVEKALDDDLSPEAADAAAEAAADALEKGLPPEEAAEAAEAAADAVEKALDDDLSPEAADAAAEAAADALEKGLTPEEAAEAAEAAADAVEKALDDDLSPEAADAAAEAATDALEKGLTPEEAAEAAEAAADAVEKALDDDLSPEAADAAAEAAADALEKGLTPEEAAEAAEAAADAVEKALDDDLSPEAADAAAEAAADALEKGLTPEEAAEAAEAAADAVEKALDDDLSPEAADAAAEAAANALEKGLTPEEAARRPKLPPTPWRRRSDNDLSPEAGQCAGKGRPNAAEAVP
;
A
#
# COMPACT_ATOMS: atom_id res chain seq x y z
N MET A 1 22.76 48.57 -11.56
CA MET A 1 23.19 49.75 -10.78
C MET A 1 24.11 49.20 -9.70
N PRO A 2 25.34 49.70 -9.48
CA PRO A 2 26.20 49.09 -8.47
C PRO A 2 25.60 49.37 -7.09
N LEU A 3 25.31 48.30 -6.34
CA LEU A 3 24.86 48.34 -4.95
C LEU A 3 25.91 49.10 -4.12
N SER A 4 25.43 49.97 -3.23
CA SER A 4 26.29 50.83 -2.40
C SER A 4 27.07 49.99 -1.38
N PRO A 5 28.35 50.33 -1.09
CA PRO A 5 29.20 49.61 -0.13
C PRO A 5 28.68 49.63 1.32
N HIS A 6 27.63 50.40 1.61
CA HIS A 6 26.95 50.39 2.90
C HIS A 6 25.91 49.27 3.06
N ALA A 7 25.39 48.69 1.97
CA ALA A 7 24.50 47.53 2.06
C ALA A 7 25.28 46.26 2.47
N SER A 8 26.44 46.01 1.85
CA SER A 8 27.31 44.86 2.18
C SER A 8 27.81 44.87 3.62
N SER A 9 28.11 46.06 4.19
CA SER A 9 28.50 46.14 5.61
C SER A 9 27.33 45.91 6.58
N PHE A 10 26.09 46.13 6.14
CA PHE A 10 24.91 45.94 6.99
C PHE A 10 24.48 44.47 7.02
N THR A 11 24.48 43.77 5.89
CA THR A 11 24.15 42.33 5.80
C THR A 11 25.17 41.49 6.58
N VAL A 12 26.47 41.74 6.37
CA VAL A 12 27.55 41.05 7.13
C VAL A 12 27.47 41.33 8.63
N CYS A 13 27.09 42.55 9.04
CA CYS A 13 26.85 42.89 10.44
C CYS A 13 25.55 42.27 11.00
N HIS A 14 24.53 42.06 10.18
CA HIS A 14 23.26 41.46 10.63
C HIS A 14 23.41 39.95 10.79
N ALA A 15 24.05 39.27 9.85
CA ALA A 15 24.43 37.85 9.95
C ALA A 15 25.28 37.61 11.21
N THR A 16 26.33 38.41 11.45
CA THR A 16 27.14 38.30 12.69
C THR A 16 26.40 38.70 13.97
N ALA A 17 25.30 39.45 13.89
CA ALA A 17 24.49 39.83 15.05
C ALA A 17 23.41 38.79 15.38
N VAL A 18 22.76 38.21 14.36
CA VAL A 18 21.78 37.12 14.49
C VAL A 18 22.47 35.88 15.08
N TRP A 19 23.62 35.49 14.52
CA TRP A 19 24.41 34.35 14.98
C TRP A 19 24.92 34.49 16.44
N ARG A 20 25.12 35.72 16.93
CA ARG A 20 25.49 35.97 18.35
C ARG A 20 24.32 35.78 19.33
N THR A 21 23.10 35.73 18.84
CA THR A 21 21.89 35.73 19.68
C THR A 21 21.18 34.38 19.76
N THR A 22 21.34 33.51 18.76
CA THR A 22 20.64 32.22 18.69
C THR A 22 21.40 31.05 19.32
N ASP A 23 22.74 30.99 19.26
CA ASP A 23 23.49 29.83 19.78
C ASP A 23 24.49 30.14 20.90
N LYS A 24 24.53 29.28 21.93
CA LYS A 24 25.28 29.45 23.21
C LYS A 24 26.74 29.01 23.12
N HIS A 25 27.27 28.73 21.93
CA HIS A 25 28.60 28.16 21.76
C HIS A 25 29.64 29.23 21.34
N CYS A 26 30.62 29.47 22.21
CA CYS A 26 31.74 30.39 21.95
C CYS A 26 32.65 29.84 20.85
N ILE A 27 32.40 30.23 19.60
CA ILE A 27 33.30 29.95 18.47
C ILE A 27 34.63 30.71 18.63
N CYS A 28 35.75 30.02 18.39
CA CYS A 28 37.09 30.58 18.49
C CYS A 28 37.30 31.72 17.48
N SER A 29 38.09 32.75 17.82
CA SER A 29 38.37 33.90 16.95
C SER A 29 38.81 33.58 15.50
N PRO A 30 39.60 32.52 15.20
CA PRO A 30 39.89 32.15 13.81
C PRO A 30 38.70 31.53 13.06
N CYS A 31 37.81 30.83 13.76
CA CYS A 31 36.60 30.22 13.20
C CYS A 31 35.55 31.29 12.83
N GLN A 32 35.43 32.36 13.63
CA GLN A 32 34.60 33.53 13.28
C GLN A 32 35.08 34.24 12.00
N PHE A 33 36.38 34.20 11.72
CA PHE A 33 36.95 34.84 10.53
C PHE A 33 36.60 34.07 9.25
N LEU A 34 36.44 32.75 9.35
CA LEU A 34 36.11 31.86 8.24
C LEU A 34 34.64 31.95 7.84
N VAL A 35 33.72 31.92 8.82
CA VAL A 35 32.27 32.11 8.57
C VAL A 35 32.01 33.45 7.88
N VAL A 36 32.64 34.52 8.37
CA VAL A 36 32.53 35.85 7.75
C VAL A 36 33.14 35.87 6.34
N HIS A 37 34.18 35.08 6.08
CA HIS A 37 34.80 35.01 4.75
C HIS A 37 33.92 34.25 3.75
N ALA A 38 33.26 33.18 4.17
CA ALA A 38 32.31 32.43 3.33
C ALA A 38 31.09 33.30 2.97
N ALA A 39 30.47 33.94 3.97
CA ALA A 39 29.37 34.88 3.74
C ALA A 39 29.79 36.09 2.87
N GLN A 40 31.02 36.59 3.03
CA GLN A 40 31.53 37.66 2.18
C GLN A 40 31.78 37.21 0.73
N ALA A 41 32.23 35.97 0.52
CA ALA A 41 32.38 35.40 -0.82
C ALA A 41 31.02 35.29 -1.53
N ALA A 42 29.99 34.81 -0.83
CA ALA A 42 28.61 34.78 -1.31
C ALA A 42 28.08 36.17 -1.71
N VAL A 43 28.36 37.19 -0.88
CA VAL A 43 28.02 38.60 -1.19
C VAL A 43 28.74 39.09 -2.45
N ASP A 44 30.01 38.73 -2.62
CA ASP A 44 30.82 39.15 -3.77
C ASP A 44 30.36 38.47 -5.08
N GLU A 45 29.76 37.27 -4.99
CA GLU A 45 29.09 36.58 -6.10
C GLU A 45 27.68 37.13 -6.41
N GLY A 46 27.12 37.94 -5.50
CA GLY A 46 25.83 38.60 -5.70
C GLY A 46 24.61 37.76 -5.31
N LEU A 47 24.79 36.77 -4.43
CA LEU A 47 23.72 35.93 -3.91
C LEU A 47 22.70 36.72 -3.09
N LEU A 48 21.48 36.20 -3.02
CA LEU A 48 20.38 36.72 -2.20
C LEU A 48 20.73 36.61 -0.70
N PRO A 49 20.09 37.42 0.18
CA PRO A 49 20.35 37.40 1.61
C PRO A 49 20.23 36.00 2.24
N ASP A 50 19.20 35.25 1.86
CA ASP A 50 18.92 33.92 2.41
C ASP A 50 20.03 32.93 2.02
N ALA A 51 20.49 32.96 0.76
CA ALA A 51 21.65 32.18 0.29
C ALA A 51 22.99 32.56 0.98
N ILE A 52 23.16 33.84 1.37
CA ILE A 52 24.34 34.28 2.12
C ILE A 52 24.31 33.75 3.55
N ASP A 53 23.13 33.74 4.18
CA ASP A 53 22.95 33.22 5.53
C ASP A 53 23.17 31.70 5.56
N ALA A 54 22.59 30.95 4.61
CA ALA A 54 22.83 29.52 4.41
C ALA A 54 24.32 29.17 4.23
N ALA A 55 25.05 29.95 3.40
CA ALA A 55 26.49 29.79 3.22
C ALA A 55 27.29 29.98 4.51
N GLY A 56 26.86 30.94 5.35
CA GLY A 56 27.48 31.20 6.64
C GLY A 56 27.24 30.09 7.66
N GLU A 57 26.01 29.57 7.69
CA GLU A 57 25.58 28.51 8.60
C GLU A 57 26.28 27.18 8.29
N ALA A 58 26.24 26.72 7.04
CA ALA A 58 26.93 25.49 6.64
C ALA A 58 28.46 25.55 6.87
N ALA A 59 29.09 26.70 6.63
CA ALA A 59 30.51 26.88 6.93
C ALA A 59 30.79 26.82 8.45
N ALA A 60 29.86 27.30 9.28
CA ALA A 60 29.99 27.22 10.73
C ALA A 60 29.81 25.77 11.22
N ASP A 61 28.82 25.05 10.69
CA ASP A 61 28.55 23.66 11.04
C ASP A 61 29.69 22.74 10.64
N ALA A 62 30.29 22.94 9.47
CA ALA A 62 31.49 22.23 9.05
C ALA A 62 32.64 22.41 10.06
N ILE A 63 32.85 23.64 10.55
CA ILE A 63 33.87 23.91 11.58
C ILE A 63 33.53 23.22 12.90
N LEU A 64 32.26 23.22 13.31
CA LEU A 64 31.79 22.53 14.51
C LEU A 64 31.97 21.01 14.40
N ALA A 65 31.77 20.45 13.20
CA ALA A 65 32.07 19.06 12.85
C ALA A 65 33.58 18.75 12.78
N GLY A 66 34.45 19.74 13.00
CA GLY A 66 35.90 19.57 13.05
C GLY A 66 36.58 19.54 11.67
N LYS A 67 35.88 19.98 10.61
CA LYS A 67 36.43 20.07 9.26
C LYS A 67 37.48 21.17 9.13
N SER A 68 38.31 21.05 8.11
CA SER A 68 39.30 22.05 7.77
C SER A 68 38.64 23.37 7.30
N PRO A 69 39.36 24.50 7.37
CA PRO A 69 38.89 25.77 6.82
C PRO A 69 38.50 25.72 5.33
N GLU A 70 39.17 24.85 4.56
CA GLU A 70 38.94 24.67 3.13
C GLU A 70 37.66 23.89 2.88
N GLU A 71 37.42 22.80 3.62
CA GLU A 71 36.17 22.05 3.60
C GLU A 71 34.99 22.90 4.09
N ALA A 72 35.18 23.73 5.12
CA ALA A 72 34.14 24.63 5.61
C ALA A 72 33.77 25.71 4.58
N ALA A 73 34.76 26.24 3.83
CA ALA A 73 34.48 27.16 2.74
C ALA A 73 33.73 26.47 1.60
N ALA A 74 34.10 25.23 1.26
CA ALA A 74 33.40 24.44 0.25
C ALA A 74 31.95 24.12 0.66
N ALA A 75 31.70 23.78 1.93
CA ALA A 75 30.35 23.55 2.45
C ALA A 75 29.49 24.81 2.37
N GLY A 76 30.04 25.97 2.76
CA GLY A 76 29.35 27.25 2.63
C GLY A 76 29.07 27.64 1.17
N GLU A 77 30.03 27.41 0.27
CA GLU A 77 29.84 27.68 -1.16
C GLU A 77 28.76 26.78 -1.77
N ALA A 78 28.74 25.49 -1.43
CA ALA A 78 27.72 24.55 -1.89
C ALA A 78 26.33 24.93 -1.38
N ALA A 79 26.19 25.19 -0.07
CA ALA A 79 24.93 25.59 0.53
C ALA A 79 24.36 26.88 -0.09
N GLY A 80 25.18 27.93 -0.20
CA GLY A 80 24.74 29.19 -0.78
C GLY A 80 24.33 29.08 -2.25
N LYS A 81 25.04 28.25 -3.04
CA LYS A 81 24.67 28.00 -4.43
C LYS A 81 23.38 27.20 -4.56
N ALA A 82 23.19 26.17 -3.72
CA ALA A 82 21.97 25.37 -3.72
C ALA A 82 20.74 26.20 -3.32
N THR A 83 20.82 27.00 -2.24
CA THR A 83 19.74 27.91 -1.85
C THR A 83 19.44 28.94 -2.94
N GLN A 84 20.47 29.51 -3.57
CA GLN A 84 20.24 30.46 -4.66
C GLN A 84 19.56 29.80 -5.86
N ALA A 85 20.03 28.62 -6.27
CA ALA A 85 19.42 27.87 -7.36
C ALA A 85 17.94 27.57 -7.06
N ALA A 86 17.64 27.14 -5.83
CA ALA A 86 16.27 26.86 -5.43
C ALA A 86 15.35 28.09 -5.51
N LEU A 87 15.83 29.25 -5.04
CA LEU A 87 15.10 30.51 -5.14
C LEU A 87 14.92 30.98 -6.58
N ASP A 88 15.92 30.75 -7.44
CA ASP A 88 15.85 31.08 -8.86
C ASP A 88 14.85 30.18 -9.61
N ASP A 89 14.68 28.93 -9.17
CA ASP A 89 13.67 27.99 -9.65
C ASP A 89 12.26 28.26 -9.08
N GLY A 90 12.14 29.24 -8.17
CA GLY A 90 10.85 29.70 -7.63
C GLY A 90 10.37 28.94 -6.39
N LEU A 91 11.22 28.11 -5.78
CA LEU A 91 10.93 27.41 -4.54
C LEU A 91 10.72 28.40 -3.38
N SER A 92 9.95 27.99 -2.37
CA SER A 92 9.74 28.79 -1.17
C SER A 92 11.05 28.97 -0.37
N PRO A 93 11.15 30.01 0.49
CA PRO A 93 12.33 30.17 1.34
C PRO A 93 12.61 28.96 2.23
N ASP A 94 11.57 28.32 2.78
CA ASP A 94 11.73 27.13 3.63
C ASP A 94 12.29 25.94 2.82
N ALA A 95 11.83 25.74 1.57
CA ALA A 95 12.38 24.74 0.66
C ALA A 95 13.82 25.07 0.22
N ALA A 96 14.13 26.35 -0.01
CA ALA A 96 15.49 26.78 -0.37
C ALA A 96 16.49 26.64 0.79
N ASP A 97 16.01 26.77 2.04
CA ASP A 97 16.80 26.49 3.24
C ASP A 97 17.10 24.98 3.35
N ALA A 98 16.12 24.11 3.08
CA ALA A 98 16.32 22.66 3.01
C ALA A 98 17.36 22.28 1.95
N ALA A 99 17.28 22.88 0.75
CA ALA A 99 18.26 22.69 -0.32
C ALA A 99 19.70 23.08 0.10
N GLY A 100 19.84 24.24 0.75
CA GLY A 100 21.12 24.73 1.23
C GLY A 100 21.73 23.83 2.31
N LYS A 101 20.90 23.41 3.27
CA LYS A 101 21.29 22.53 4.38
C LYS A 101 21.77 21.17 3.86
N ALA A 102 21.01 20.52 2.98
CA ALA A 102 21.39 19.23 2.39
C ALA A 102 22.70 19.31 1.58
N ALA A 103 22.89 20.35 0.76
CA ALA A 103 24.13 20.55 0.02
C ALA A 103 25.34 20.82 0.92
N GLY A 104 25.14 21.60 2.00
CA GLY A 104 26.17 21.84 3.01
C GLY A 104 26.57 20.55 3.73
N ASP A 105 25.58 19.79 4.19
CA ASP A 105 25.77 18.52 4.90
C ASP A 105 26.45 17.46 4.02
N ALA A 106 26.14 17.41 2.72
CA ALA A 106 26.81 16.53 1.76
C ALA A 106 28.33 16.78 1.70
N ILE A 107 28.76 18.06 1.60
CA ILE A 107 30.19 18.40 1.62
C ILE A 107 30.82 18.05 2.98
N ILE A 108 30.10 18.27 4.08
CA ILE A 108 30.54 17.86 5.41
C ILE A 108 30.67 16.33 5.49
N ALA A 109 29.83 15.57 4.83
CA ALA A 109 29.95 14.11 4.70
C ALA A 109 31.12 13.67 3.80
N GLY A 110 31.76 14.61 3.07
CA GLY A 110 32.92 14.35 2.21
C GLY A 110 32.55 14.05 0.75
N ARG A 111 31.33 14.41 0.35
CA ARG A 111 30.82 14.24 -1.02
C ARG A 111 31.36 15.32 -1.95
N SER A 112 31.34 15.04 -3.24
CA SER A 112 31.76 15.98 -4.28
C SER A 112 30.77 17.15 -4.42
N PRO A 113 31.19 18.29 -5.02
CA PRO A 113 30.29 19.41 -5.27
C PRO A 113 29.08 19.07 -6.15
N THR A 114 29.22 18.09 -7.05
CA THR A 114 28.13 17.62 -7.91
C THR A 114 27.12 16.79 -7.13
N GLU A 115 27.57 15.81 -6.34
CA GLU A 115 26.72 15.05 -5.41
C GLU A 115 25.99 15.99 -4.42
N ALA A 116 26.68 17.00 -3.90
CA ALA A 116 26.09 17.98 -2.99
C ALA A 116 25.01 18.85 -3.67
N ALA A 117 25.22 19.23 -4.94
CA ALA A 117 24.22 19.98 -5.70
C ALA A 117 22.98 19.12 -5.99
N ALA A 118 23.16 17.84 -6.32
CA ALA A 118 22.06 16.89 -6.51
C ALA A 118 21.24 16.71 -5.23
N ALA A 119 21.91 16.47 -4.08
CA ALA A 119 21.24 16.35 -2.79
C ALA A 119 20.49 17.65 -2.40
N GLY A 120 21.07 18.82 -2.67
CA GLY A 120 20.39 20.09 -2.46
C GLY A 120 19.16 20.27 -3.35
N LYS A 121 19.23 19.88 -4.63
CA LYS A 121 18.09 19.93 -5.55
C LYS A 121 16.96 19.03 -5.08
N ALA A 122 17.26 17.76 -4.77
CA ALA A 122 16.28 16.79 -4.27
C ALA A 122 15.63 17.28 -2.97
N ALA A 123 16.45 17.72 -2.01
CA ALA A 123 15.96 18.24 -0.73
C ALA A 123 15.03 19.45 -0.88
N GLY A 124 15.39 20.40 -1.75
CA GLY A 124 14.56 21.57 -2.00
C GLY A 124 13.23 21.23 -2.66
N LYS A 125 13.24 20.31 -3.63
CA LYS A 125 12.02 19.86 -4.31
C LYS A 125 11.10 19.09 -3.37
N ALA A 126 11.62 18.14 -2.61
CA ALA A 126 10.84 17.35 -1.66
C ALA A 126 10.20 18.22 -0.59
N ALA A 127 10.97 19.17 -0.04
CA ALA A 127 10.46 20.14 0.93
C ALA A 127 9.36 21.02 0.32
N GLN A 128 9.50 21.45 -0.94
CA GLN A 128 8.46 22.22 -1.60
C GLN A 128 7.19 21.41 -1.86
N LYS A 129 7.32 20.18 -2.39
CA LYS A 129 6.18 19.29 -2.63
C LYS A 129 5.39 19.09 -1.34
N ALA A 130 6.08 18.73 -0.25
CA ALA A 130 5.46 18.60 1.06
C ALA A 130 4.70 19.88 1.50
N LEU A 131 5.24 21.07 1.25
CA LEU A 131 4.55 22.32 1.57
C LEU A 131 3.32 22.56 0.66
N ASP A 132 3.41 22.20 -0.60
CA ASP A 132 2.32 22.34 -1.58
C ASP A 132 1.18 21.35 -1.28
N ASP A 133 1.49 20.15 -0.79
CA ASP A 133 0.56 19.13 -0.28
C ASP A 133 -0.04 19.52 1.09
N GLY A 134 0.39 20.67 1.64
CA GLY A 134 -0.18 21.26 2.86
C GLY A 134 0.42 20.71 4.15
N LEU A 135 1.53 19.96 4.07
CA LEU A 135 2.25 19.46 5.24
C LEU A 135 2.89 20.61 6.03
N SER A 136 3.24 20.32 7.29
CA SER A 136 3.89 21.30 8.16
C SER A 136 5.32 21.60 7.71
N PRO A 137 5.88 22.79 8.03
CA PRO A 137 7.29 23.09 7.73
C PRO A 137 8.28 22.09 8.32
N ASP A 138 7.97 21.47 9.47
CA ASP A 138 8.81 20.43 10.07
C ASP A 138 8.77 19.13 9.25
N ALA A 139 7.62 18.79 8.66
CA ALA A 139 7.48 17.65 7.75
C ALA A 139 8.16 17.92 6.41
N ALA A 140 8.11 19.16 5.91
CA ALA A 140 8.84 19.58 4.73
C ALA A 140 10.38 19.53 4.92
N ASP A 141 10.90 19.97 6.08
CA ASP A 141 12.34 19.79 6.39
C ASP A 141 12.70 18.31 6.50
N ALA A 142 11.79 17.47 7.03
CA ALA A 142 11.98 16.03 7.05
C ALA A 142 12.02 15.43 5.63
N ALA A 143 11.07 15.77 4.76
CA ALA A 143 11.03 15.34 3.36
C ALA A 143 12.31 15.73 2.62
N GLY A 144 12.71 17.01 2.78
CA GLY A 144 13.95 17.51 2.20
C GLY A 144 15.18 16.78 2.72
N LYS A 145 15.23 16.51 4.03
CA LYS A 145 16.34 15.76 4.63
C LYS A 145 16.38 14.31 4.12
N SER A 146 15.24 13.63 4.05
CA SER A 146 15.14 12.25 3.58
C SER A 146 15.56 12.12 2.11
N ALA A 147 15.02 12.97 1.23
CA ALA A 147 15.41 12.99 -0.20
C ALA A 147 16.89 13.36 -0.37
N GLY A 148 17.39 14.35 0.39
CA GLY A 148 18.79 14.72 0.36
C GLY A 148 19.72 13.61 0.86
N GLU A 149 19.33 12.86 1.90
CA GLU A 149 20.08 11.73 2.43
C GLU A 149 20.06 10.53 1.49
N ALA A 150 18.93 10.22 0.84
CA ALA A 150 18.79 9.15 -0.15
C ALA A 150 19.79 9.30 -1.31
N ILE A 151 19.88 10.50 -1.88
CA ILE A 151 20.88 10.86 -2.90
C ILE A 151 22.33 10.64 -2.44
N LEU A 152 22.57 10.71 -1.13
CA LEU A 152 23.87 10.49 -0.52
C LEU A 152 24.04 9.07 0.04
N ALA A 153 22.98 8.27 0.14
CA ALA A 153 22.95 6.97 0.80
C ALA A 153 23.50 5.84 -0.07
N GLY A 154 23.54 6.02 -1.41
CA GLY A 154 23.94 5.07 -2.47
C GLY A 154 25.32 4.35 -2.36
N LYS A 155 25.66 3.81 -1.19
CA LYS A 155 26.76 2.89 -0.88
C LYS A 155 26.35 1.94 0.23
N GLY A 156 25.34 1.12 -0.06
CA GLY A 156 24.98 -0.09 0.66
C GLY A 156 25.46 -1.41 0.01
N GLY A 157 25.94 -1.45 -1.24
CA GLY A 157 26.35 -2.73 -1.83
C GLY A 157 27.04 -2.66 -3.19
N GLY A 158 28.14 -3.39 -3.36
CA GLY A 158 28.40 -4.11 -4.61
C GLY A 158 28.96 -3.44 -5.87
N HIS A 159 28.79 -2.15 -6.20
CA HIS A 159 29.14 -1.66 -7.56
C HIS A 159 29.93 -0.34 -7.66
N VAL A 160 30.78 -0.07 -6.66
CA VAL A 160 31.50 1.21 -6.44
C VAL A 160 32.66 1.53 -7.42
N GLU A 161 32.72 0.93 -8.61
CA GLU A 161 33.78 1.27 -9.59
C GLU A 161 33.29 1.65 -10.99
N LYS A 162 31.97 1.72 -11.23
CA LYS A 162 31.43 2.17 -12.53
C LYS A 162 30.63 3.48 -12.46
N ALA A 163 29.94 3.79 -11.36
CA ALA A 163 29.19 5.04 -11.16
C ALA A 163 30.06 6.20 -10.59
N LEU A 164 31.35 6.27 -10.96
CA LEU A 164 32.25 7.36 -10.52
C LEU A 164 32.51 8.41 -11.62
N ASP A 165 31.79 8.34 -12.73
CA ASP A 165 31.87 9.30 -13.84
C ASP A 165 30.51 9.87 -14.27
N ASP A 166 29.37 9.32 -13.83
CA ASP A 166 28.05 9.70 -14.34
C ASP A 166 27.26 10.46 -13.26
N ASP A 167 26.84 11.68 -13.60
CA ASP A 167 26.02 12.55 -12.75
C ASP A 167 24.68 11.85 -12.46
N LEU A 168 24.24 11.78 -11.19
CA LEU A 168 22.86 11.39 -10.86
C LEU A 168 21.89 12.20 -11.72
N SER A 169 21.02 11.51 -12.46
CA SER A 169 20.13 12.15 -13.42
C SER A 169 19.16 13.09 -12.68
N PRO A 170 18.83 14.27 -13.25
CA PRO A 170 17.85 15.16 -12.63
C PRO A 170 16.50 14.48 -12.37
N GLU A 171 16.16 13.43 -13.10
CA GLU A 171 14.99 12.57 -12.95
C GLU A 171 15.06 11.72 -11.66
N ALA A 172 16.19 11.06 -11.35
CA ALA A 172 16.36 10.31 -10.10
C ALA A 172 16.25 11.21 -8.85
N ALA A 173 16.71 12.46 -8.96
CA ALA A 173 16.56 13.45 -7.90
C ALA A 173 15.10 13.95 -7.74
N ASP A 174 14.31 13.88 -8.81
CA ASP A 174 12.91 14.28 -8.79
C ASP A 174 12.06 13.13 -8.21
N ALA A 175 12.31 11.88 -8.63
CA ALA A 175 11.67 10.68 -8.07
C ALA A 175 11.95 10.48 -6.57
N ALA A 176 13.21 10.66 -6.12
CA ALA A 176 13.52 10.64 -4.68
C ALA A 176 12.75 11.71 -3.89
N ALA A 177 12.50 12.86 -4.51
CA ALA A 177 11.78 13.94 -3.86
C ALA A 177 10.28 13.66 -3.76
N GLU A 178 9.72 13.02 -4.78
CA GLU A 178 8.32 12.59 -4.84
C GLU A 178 8.04 11.48 -3.83
N ALA A 179 8.78 10.37 -3.92
CA ALA A 179 8.65 9.24 -3.00
C ALA A 179 8.83 9.63 -1.53
N ALA A 180 9.78 10.54 -1.21
CA ALA A 180 9.95 11.04 0.16
C ALA A 180 8.74 11.83 0.66
N ALA A 181 8.12 12.64 -0.21
CA ALA A 181 6.97 13.47 0.16
C ALA A 181 5.73 12.59 0.35
N ASP A 182 5.49 11.65 -0.56
CA ASP A 182 4.33 10.77 -0.53
C ASP A 182 4.38 9.84 0.68
N ALA A 183 5.54 9.23 0.95
CA ALA A 183 5.75 8.43 2.15
C ALA A 183 5.39 9.19 3.44
N LEU A 184 5.80 10.46 3.54
CA LEU A 184 5.50 11.30 4.71
C LEU A 184 4.03 11.75 4.77
N GLU A 185 3.39 11.97 3.62
CA GLU A 185 1.95 12.26 3.53
C GLU A 185 1.13 11.06 4.02
N LYS A 186 1.47 9.86 3.57
CA LYS A 186 0.85 8.59 3.98
C LYS A 186 1.20 8.18 5.42
N GLY A 187 1.99 8.99 6.12
CA GLY A 187 2.22 8.89 7.57
C GLY A 187 3.40 8.02 7.98
N LEU A 188 4.26 7.63 7.03
CA LEU A 188 5.49 6.91 7.30
C LEU A 188 6.49 7.79 8.08
N THR A 189 7.44 7.13 8.73
CA THR A 189 8.51 7.83 9.44
C THR A 189 9.51 8.46 8.46
N PRO A 190 10.27 9.48 8.88
CA PRO A 190 11.34 10.04 8.04
C PRO A 190 12.42 9.03 7.62
N GLU A 191 12.56 7.92 8.35
CA GLU A 191 13.50 6.83 8.02
C GLU A 191 12.94 5.97 6.87
N GLU A 192 11.68 5.55 6.96
CA GLU A 192 10.97 4.83 5.89
C GLU A 192 10.84 5.68 4.62
N ALA A 193 10.55 6.98 4.75
CA ALA A 193 10.52 7.91 3.62
C ALA A 193 11.89 8.09 2.95
N ALA A 194 12.99 7.93 3.70
CA ALA A 194 14.34 7.97 3.13
C ALA A 194 14.66 6.67 2.38
N GLU A 195 14.20 5.52 2.89
CA GLU A 195 14.34 4.23 2.21
C GLU A 195 13.51 4.20 0.91
N ALA A 196 12.28 4.75 0.93
CA ALA A 196 11.45 4.93 -0.27
C ALA A 196 12.12 5.84 -1.31
N ALA A 197 12.67 6.96 -0.87
CA ALA A 197 13.40 7.88 -1.74
C ALA A 197 14.68 7.27 -2.35
N GLU A 198 15.41 6.43 -1.59
CA GLU A 198 16.59 5.72 -2.09
C GLU A 198 16.18 4.68 -3.13
N ALA A 199 15.14 3.89 -2.85
CA ALA A 199 14.64 2.88 -3.78
C ALA A 199 14.13 3.50 -5.09
N ALA A 200 13.38 4.61 -5.01
CA ALA A 200 12.90 5.34 -6.17
C ALA A 200 14.04 5.92 -7.03
N ALA A 201 15.06 6.52 -6.40
CA ALA A 201 16.22 7.02 -7.14
C ALA A 201 17.00 5.90 -7.84
N ASP A 202 17.25 4.79 -7.13
CA ASP A 202 17.98 3.64 -7.67
C ASP A 202 17.19 2.99 -8.82
N ALA A 203 15.85 2.91 -8.71
CA ALA A 203 14.97 2.39 -9.75
C ALA A 203 15.03 3.24 -11.03
N VAL A 204 14.91 4.57 -10.89
CA VAL A 204 14.99 5.50 -12.03
C VAL A 204 16.38 5.50 -12.66
N GLU A 205 17.45 5.47 -11.86
CA GLU A 205 18.81 5.41 -12.39
C GLU A 205 19.02 4.13 -13.19
N LYS A 206 18.52 2.99 -12.69
CA LYS A 206 18.58 1.71 -13.40
C LYS A 206 17.77 1.74 -14.70
N ALA A 207 16.54 2.24 -14.66
CA ALA A 207 15.68 2.36 -15.84
C ALA A 207 16.34 3.21 -16.94
N LEU A 208 16.93 4.35 -16.57
CA LEU A 208 17.65 5.22 -17.50
C LEU A 208 18.94 4.57 -18.04
N ASP A 209 19.67 3.82 -17.20
CA ASP A 209 20.85 3.06 -17.63
C ASP A 209 20.51 1.95 -18.63
N ASP A 210 19.29 1.40 -18.55
CA ASP A 210 18.74 0.40 -19.46
C ASP A 210 18.02 1.03 -20.68
N ASP A 211 18.16 2.35 -20.89
CA ASP A 211 17.58 3.14 -21.98
C ASP A 211 16.03 3.11 -22.02
N LEU A 212 15.35 2.88 -20.88
CA LEU A 212 13.88 2.90 -20.77
C LEU A 212 13.30 4.32 -20.89
N SER A 213 12.00 4.40 -21.18
CA SER A 213 11.26 5.66 -21.25
C SER A 213 11.19 6.39 -19.89
N PRO A 214 11.07 7.74 -19.87
CA PRO A 214 10.79 8.48 -18.65
C PRO A 214 9.54 7.98 -17.92
N GLU A 215 8.51 7.60 -18.66
CA GLU A 215 7.28 7.02 -18.13
C GLU A 215 7.54 5.69 -17.39
N ALA A 216 8.36 4.80 -17.96
CA ALA A 216 8.78 3.58 -17.27
C ALA A 216 9.62 3.85 -16.02
N ALA A 217 10.43 4.92 -16.02
CA ALA A 217 11.23 5.30 -14.87
C ALA A 217 10.35 5.86 -13.73
N ASP A 218 9.34 6.68 -14.06
CA ASP A 218 8.38 7.21 -13.08
C ASP A 218 7.58 6.06 -12.44
N ALA A 219 7.07 5.10 -13.23
CA ALA A 219 6.38 3.92 -12.71
C ALA A 219 7.28 3.04 -11.82
N ALA A 220 8.56 2.91 -12.15
CA ALA A 220 9.53 2.20 -11.32
C ALA A 220 9.67 2.86 -9.93
N ALA A 221 9.68 4.19 -9.89
CA ALA A 221 9.78 4.94 -8.65
C ALA A 221 8.55 4.78 -7.77
N GLU A 222 7.35 4.83 -8.36
CA GLU A 222 6.08 4.66 -7.67
C GLU A 222 5.95 3.25 -7.09
N ALA A 223 6.16 2.21 -7.91
CA ALA A 223 6.11 0.83 -7.46
C ALA A 223 7.12 0.52 -6.33
N ALA A 224 8.32 1.12 -6.37
CA ALA A 224 9.29 0.99 -5.28
C ALA A 224 8.77 1.60 -3.96
N ALA A 225 8.12 2.76 -4.04
CA ALA A 225 7.61 3.47 -2.88
C ALA A 225 6.43 2.73 -2.26
N ASP A 226 5.48 2.27 -3.07
CA ASP A 226 4.30 1.55 -2.60
C ASP A 226 4.65 0.18 -2.01
N ALA A 227 5.58 -0.55 -2.63
CA ALA A 227 6.09 -1.81 -2.07
C ALA A 227 6.66 -1.63 -0.65
N LEU A 228 7.45 -0.57 -0.43
CA LEU A 228 8.02 -0.26 0.89
C LEU A 228 6.94 0.18 1.89
N GLU A 229 5.94 0.93 1.43
CA GLU A 229 4.79 1.30 2.26
C GLU A 229 4.03 0.07 2.76
N LYS A 230 3.78 -0.90 1.87
CA LYS A 230 3.12 -2.17 2.19
C LYS A 230 4.01 -3.10 3.04
N GLY A 231 5.20 -2.64 3.43
CA GLY A 231 6.08 -3.30 4.39
C GLY A 231 7.01 -4.35 3.77
N LEU A 232 7.14 -4.35 2.44
CA LEU A 232 8.13 -5.17 1.75
C LEU A 232 9.55 -4.71 2.07
N THR A 233 10.50 -5.61 1.86
CA THR A 233 11.91 -5.25 2.01
C THR A 233 12.39 -4.38 0.84
N PRO A 234 13.47 -3.60 0.99
CA PRO A 234 14.07 -2.86 -0.12
C PRO A 234 14.48 -3.73 -1.32
N GLU A 235 14.74 -5.02 -1.10
CA GLU A 235 15.07 -5.96 -2.18
C GLU A 235 13.80 -6.34 -2.97
N GLU A 236 12.69 -6.62 -2.29
CA GLU A 236 11.39 -6.92 -2.92
C GLU A 236 10.81 -5.68 -3.62
N ALA A 237 10.97 -4.49 -3.03
CA ALA A 237 10.56 -3.24 -3.66
C ALA A 237 11.33 -2.92 -4.94
N ALA A 238 12.63 -3.25 -4.99
CA ALA A 238 13.42 -3.08 -6.21
C ALA A 238 13.02 -4.09 -7.31
N GLU A 239 12.58 -5.30 -6.94
CA GLU A 239 12.03 -6.27 -7.89
C GLU A 239 10.67 -5.81 -8.44
N ALA A 240 9.80 -5.25 -7.59
CA ALA A 240 8.54 -4.64 -8.01
C ALA A 240 8.76 -3.46 -8.97
N ALA A 241 9.72 -2.58 -8.66
CA ALA A 241 10.09 -1.46 -9.50
C ALA A 241 10.59 -1.87 -10.90
N GLU A 242 11.44 -2.90 -10.98
CA GLU A 242 11.93 -3.43 -12.26
C GLU A 242 10.78 -4.03 -13.09
N ALA A 243 9.87 -4.76 -12.46
CA ALA A 243 8.72 -5.34 -13.14
C ALA A 243 7.74 -4.27 -13.64
N ALA A 244 7.48 -3.23 -12.85
CA ALA A 244 6.65 -2.10 -13.26
C ALA A 244 7.26 -1.34 -14.45
N ALA A 245 8.57 -1.08 -14.42
CA ALA A 245 9.26 -0.42 -15.51
C ALA A 245 9.21 -1.23 -16.82
N ASP A 246 9.47 -2.54 -16.73
CA ASP A 246 9.42 -3.45 -17.88
C ASP A 246 7.98 -3.57 -18.44
N ALA A 247 6.97 -3.55 -17.57
CA ALA A 247 5.55 -3.59 -17.95
C ALA A 247 5.14 -2.33 -18.73
N VAL A 248 5.49 -1.14 -18.22
CA VAL A 248 5.22 0.15 -18.88
C VAL A 248 5.94 0.25 -20.20
N GLU A 249 7.24 -0.08 -20.25
CA GLU A 249 7.99 -0.02 -21.50
C GLU A 249 7.37 -0.94 -22.56
N LYS A 250 6.93 -2.14 -22.17
CA LYS A 250 6.26 -3.08 -23.07
C LYS A 250 4.91 -2.53 -23.55
N ALA A 251 4.08 -1.99 -22.65
CA ALA A 251 2.80 -1.40 -23.02
C ALA A 251 2.97 -0.24 -24.02
N LEU A 252 3.97 0.61 -23.80
CA LEU A 252 4.31 1.71 -24.71
C LEU A 252 4.87 1.21 -26.06
N ASP A 253 5.68 0.14 -26.05
CA ASP A 253 6.18 -0.51 -27.28
C ASP A 253 5.04 -1.14 -28.11
N ASP A 254 3.97 -1.58 -27.44
CA ASP A 254 2.75 -2.12 -28.05
C ASP A 254 1.72 -1.02 -28.44
N ASP A 255 2.12 0.25 -28.35
CA ASP A 255 1.32 1.45 -28.67
C ASP A 255 0.03 1.57 -27.81
N LEU A 256 0.02 1.04 -26.57
CA LEU A 256 -1.10 1.17 -25.63
C LEU A 256 -1.19 2.59 -25.03
N SER A 257 -2.34 2.91 -24.44
CA SER A 257 -2.55 4.18 -23.74
C SER A 257 -1.67 4.31 -22.47
N PRO A 258 -1.33 5.54 -22.04
CA PRO A 258 -0.68 5.77 -20.75
C PRO A 258 -1.44 5.14 -19.59
N GLU A 259 -2.77 5.21 -19.61
CA GLU A 259 -3.65 4.60 -18.61
C GLU A 259 -3.48 3.06 -18.57
N ALA A 260 -3.38 2.40 -19.73
CA ALA A 260 -3.07 0.97 -19.80
C ALA A 260 -1.64 0.63 -19.34
N ALA A 261 -0.69 1.54 -19.54
CA ALA A 261 0.69 1.36 -19.08
C ALA A 261 0.78 1.48 -17.54
N ASP A 262 0.08 2.46 -16.94
CA ASP A 262 0.01 2.62 -15.49
C ASP A 262 -0.62 1.39 -14.83
N ALA A 263 -1.74 0.88 -15.38
CA ALA A 263 -2.36 -0.36 -14.90
C ALA A 263 -1.44 -1.59 -15.05
N ALA A 264 -0.61 -1.64 -16.09
CA ALA A 264 0.39 -2.69 -16.26
C ALA A 264 1.43 -2.65 -15.13
N ALA A 265 1.89 -1.45 -14.75
CA ALA A 265 2.85 -1.28 -13.66
C ALA A 265 2.27 -1.71 -12.31
N GLU A 266 1.05 -1.28 -12.00
CA GLU A 266 0.38 -1.61 -10.74
C GLU A 266 0.14 -3.12 -10.64
N ALA A 267 -0.43 -3.74 -11.66
CA ALA A 267 -0.67 -5.19 -11.67
C ALA A 267 0.63 -6.01 -11.56
N ALA A 268 1.74 -5.55 -12.16
CA ALA A 268 3.04 -6.20 -12.01
C ALA A 268 3.54 -6.14 -10.55
N ALA A 269 3.44 -4.97 -9.92
CA ALA A 269 3.90 -4.74 -8.56
C ALA A 269 3.07 -5.55 -7.54
N ASP A 270 1.74 -5.52 -7.67
CA ASP A 270 0.83 -6.24 -6.78
C ASP A 270 0.96 -7.75 -6.91
N ALA A 271 1.13 -8.27 -8.14
CA ALA A 271 1.37 -9.69 -8.34
C ALA A 271 2.64 -10.17 -7.62
N LEU A 272 3.73 -9.39 -7.70
CA LEU A 272 4.98 -9.70 -6.99
C LEU A 272 4.84 -9.59 -5.47
N GLU A 273 4.10 -8.59 -4.98
CA GLU A 273 3.78 -8.45 -3.57
C GLU A 273 3.05 -9.70 -3.04
N LYS A 274 2.05 -10.18 -3.79
CA LYS A 274 1.29 -11.40 -3.46
C LYS A 274 2.12 -12.69 -3.64
N GLY A 275 3.39 -12.57 -4.04
CA GLY A 275 4.37 -13.64 -4.08
C GLY A 275 4.38 -14.46 -5.37
N LEU A 276 3.75 -13.96 -6.43
CA LEU A 276 3.85 -14.56 -7.76
C LEU A 276 5.29 -14.43 -8.29
N PRO A 277 5.77 -15.40 -9.08
CA PRO A 277 7.05 -15.27 -9.75
C PRO A 277 7.02 -14.15 -10.80
N PRO A 278 8.17 -13.52 -11.14
CA PRO A 278 8.22 -12.42 -12.12
C PRO A 278 7.62 -12.74 -13.50
N GLU A 279 7.68 -14.01 -13.93
CA GLU A 279 7.06 -14.43 -15.19
C GLU A 279 5.52 -14.37 -15.13
N GLU A 280 4.91 -14.73 -13.99
CA GLU A 280 3.44 -14.67 -13.81
C GLU A 280 2.98 -13.23 -13.54
N ALA A 281 3.78 -12.42 -12.83
CA ALA A 281 3.51 -11.00 -12.66
C ALA A 281 3.52 -10.22 -13.99
N ALA A 282 4.44 -10.54 -14.91
CA ALA A 282 4.46 -9.95 -16.25
C ALA A 282 3.26 -10.37 -17.11
N GLU A 283 2.72 -11.58 -16.91
CA GLU A 283 1.47 -12.02 -17.56
C GLU A 283 0.25 -11.28 -16.98
N ALA A 284 0.23 -11.03 -15.67
CA ALA A 284 -0.80 -10.20 -15.02
C ALA A 284 -0.78 -8.76 -15.54
N ALA A 285 0.41 -8.17 -15.67
CA ALA A 285 0.61 -6.83 -16.22
C ALA A 285 0.09 -6.70 -17.66
N GLU A 286 0.40 -7.66 -18.54
CA GLU A 286 -0.08 -7.66 -19.93
C GLU A 286 -1.61 -7.80 -19.98
N ALA A 287 -2.19 -8.65 -19.13
CA ALA A 287 -3.64 -8.82 -19.08
C ALA A 287 -4.37 -7.57 -18.56
N ALA A 288 -3.84 -6.91 -17.53
CA ALA A 288 -4.37 -5.66 -17.02
C ALA A 288 -4.31 -4.54 -18.06
N ALA A 289 -3.17 -4.38 -18.75
CA ALA A 289 -3.02 -3.39 -19.80
C ALA A 289 -3.99 -3.61 -20.97
N ASP A 290 -4.12 -4.85 -21.44
CA ASP A 290 -5.06 -5.22 -22.51
C ASP A 290 -6.52 -5.00 -22.09
N ALA A 291 -6.84 -5.24 -20.81
CA ALA A 291 -8.18 -5.02 -20.27
C ALA A 291 -8.55 -3.52 -20.23
N VAL A 292 -7.64 -2.67 -19.72
CA VAL A 292 -7.82 -1.21 -19.70
C VAL A 292 -7.93 -0.65 -21.11
N GLU A 293 -7.02 -1.01 -22.01
CA GLU A 293 -7.07 -0.52 -23.38
C GLU A 293 -8.39 -0.89 -24.06
N LYS A 294 -8.88 -2.11 -23.83
CA LYS A 294 -10.17 -2.55 -24.37
C LYS A 294 -11.35 -1.78 -23.76
N ALA A 295 -11.38 -1.58 -22.45
CA ALA A 295 -12.43 -0.81 -21.77
C ALA A 295 -12.48 0.63 -22.31
N LEU A 296 -11.31 1.27 -22.50
CA LEU A 296 -11.20 2.60 -23.09
C LEU A 296 -11.62 2.63 -24.56
N ASP A 297 -11.27 1.62 -25.35
CA ASP A 297 -11.71 1.47 -26.75
C ASP A 297 -13.24 1.30 -26.88
N ASP A 298 -13.88 0.71 -25.87
CA ASP A 298 -15.33 0.55 -25.76
C ASP A 298 -16.03 1.77 -25.12
N ASP A 299 -15.30 2.88 -24.92
CA ASP A 299 -15.77 4.14 -24.33
C ASP A 299 -16.33 3.98 -22.89
N LEU A 300 -15.84 3.02 -22.11
CA LEU A 300 -16.20 2.83 -20.70
C LEU A 300 -15.55 3.90 -19.79
N SER A 301 -16.06 4.04 -18.57
CA SER A 301 -15.49 4.94 -17.57
C SER A 301 -14.08 4.51 -17.12
N PRO A 302 -13.22 5.46 -16.66
CA PRO A 302 -11.95 5.12 -16.01
C PRO A 302 -12.14 4.14 -14.85
N GLU A 303 -13.19 4.30 -14.05
CA GLU A 303 -13.52 3.41 -12.94
C GLU A 303 -13.80 1.97 -13.43
N ALA A 304 -14.49 1.81 -14.56
CA ALA A 304 -14.70 0.50 -15.18
C ALA A 304 -13.40 -0.09 -15.78
N ALA A 305 -12.47 0.76 -16.23
CA ALA A 305 -11.18 0.32 -16.73
C ALA A 305 -10.27 -0.18 -15.59
N ASP A 306 -10.22 0.55 -14.47
CA ASP A 306 -9.48 0.15 -13.27
C ASP A 306 -10.00 -1.19 -12.74
N ALA A 307 -11.33 -1.35 -12.63
CA ALA A 307 -11.94 -2.62 -12.24
C ALA A 307 -11.62 -3.77 -13.22
N ALA A 308 -11.48 -3.48 -14.51
CA ALA A 308 -11.06 -4.47 -15.50
C ALA A 308 -9.61 -4.93 -15.26
N ALA A 309 -8.72 -4.00 -14.92
CA ALA A 309 -7.32 -4.28 -14.62
C ALA A 309 -7.19 -5.19 -13.39
N GLU A 310 -7.87 -4.83 -12.29
CA GLU A 310 -7.86 -5.58 -11.04
C GLU A 310 -8.43 -6.99 -11.23
N ALA A 311 -9.59 -7.09 -11.88
CA ALA A 311 -10.22 -8.37 -12.20
C ALA A 311 -9.34 -9.29 -13.05
N ALA A 312 -8.59 -8.75 -14.02
CA ALA A 312 -7.65 -9.52 -14.82
C ALA A 312 -6.49 -10.07 -13.96
N ALA A 313 -5.92 -9.22 -13.10
CA ALA A 313 -4.81 -9.58 -12.23
C ALA A 313 -5.22 -10.66 -11.21
N ASP A 314 -6.35 -10.47 -10.55
CA ASP A 314 -6.88 -11.41 -9.55
C ASP A 314 -7.26 -12.76 -10.16
N ALA A 315 -7.87 -12.76 -11.35
CA ALA A 315 -8.18 -14.00 -12.06
C ALA A 315 -6.91 -14.83 -12.35
N LEU A 316 -5.82 -14.18 -12.78
CA LEU A 316 -4.54 -14.84 -13.02
C LEU A 316 -3.88 -15.33 -11.73
N GLU A 317 -3.96 -14.55 -10.65
CA GLU A 317 -3.49 -14.97 -9.32
C GLU A 317 -4.21 -16.23 -8.85
N LYS A 318 -5.54 -16.29 -9.04
CA LYS A 318 -6.36 -17.47 -8.71
C LYS A 318 -6.12 -18.65 -9.68
N GLY A 319 -5.20 -18.50 -10.64
CA GLY A 319 -4.71 -19.56 -11.51
C GLY A 319 -5.57 -19.81 -12.75
N LEU A 320 -6.44 -18.85 -13.10
CA LEU A 320 -7.16 -18.86 -14.37
C LEU A 320 -6.19 -18.63 -15.53
N THR A 321 -6.62 -19.02 -16.74
CA THR A 321 -5.84 -18.74 -17.94
C THR A 321 -5.98 -17.27 -18.36
N PRO A 322 -5.04 -16.71 -19.15
CA PRO A 322 -5.17 -15.34 -19.65
C PRO A 322 -6.47 -15.08 -20.44
N GLU A 323 -7.02 -16.11 -21.09
CA GLU A 323 -8.31 -16.00 -21.80
C GLU A 323 -9.49 -15.89 -20.81
N GLU A 324 -9.48 -16.66 -19.72
CA GLU A 324 -10.49 -16.60 -18.65
C GLU A 324 -10.37 -15.30 -17.84
N ALA A 325 -9.15 -14.81 -17.61
CA ALA A 325 -8.91 -13.53 -16.95
C ALA A 325 -9.40 -12.33 -17.79
N ALA A 326 -9.21 -12.35 -19.10
CA ALA A 326 -9.76 -11.33 -19.99
C ALA A 326 -11.31 -11.35 -20.04
N GLU A 327 -11.93 -12.53 -19.93
CA GLU A 327 -13.39 -12.64 -19.80
C GLU A 327 -13.88 -12.10 -18.44
N ALA A 328 -13.12 -12.34 -17.37
CA ALA A 328 -13.40 -11.79 -16.04
C ALA A 328 -13.29 -10.26 -16.01
N ALA A 329 -12.26 -9.71 -16.63
CA ALA A 329 -12.06 -8.27 -16.78
C ALA A 329 -13.19 -7.58 -17.55
N GLU A 330 -13.63 -8.15 -18.68
CA GLU A 330 -14.76 -7.61 -19.45
C GLU A 330 -16.06 -7.64 -18.62
N ALA A 331 -16.30 -8.72 -17.87
CA ALA A 331 -17.47 -8.84 -17.03
C ALA A 331 -17.47 -7.85 -15.86
N ALA A 332 -16.31 -7.64 -15.23
CA ALA A 332 -16.13 -6.66 -14.16
C ALA A 332 -16.35 -5.22 -14.67
N ALA A 333 -15.74 -4.86 -15.80
CA ALA A 333 -15.90 -3.54 -16.41
C ALA A 333 -17.37 -3.24 -16.77
N ASP A 334 -18.06 -4.21 -17.40
CA ASP A 334 -19.48 -4.10 -17.73
C ASP A 334 -20.36 -3.97 -16.47
N ALA A 335 -20.01 -4.67 -15.39
CA ALA A 335 -20.73 -4.61 -14.12
C ALA A 335 -20.59 -3.23 -13.45
N VAL A 336 -19.36 -2.70 -13.38
CA VAL A 336 -19.07 -1.37 -12.84
C VAL A 336 -19.75 -0.29 -13.66
N GLU A 337 -19.59 -0.31 -14.99
CA GLU A 337 -20.22 0.69 -15.85
C GLU A 337 -21.74 0.69 -15.68
N LYS A 338 -22.35 -0.50 -15.55
CA LYS A 338 -23.79 -0.61 -15.30
C LYS A 338 -24.20 -0.06 -13.94
N ALA A 339 -23.45 -0.37 -12.87
CA ALA A 339 -23.71 0.15 -11.53
C ALA A 339 -23.65 1.67 -11.51
N LEU A 340 -22.65 2.25 -12.18
CA LEU A 340 -22.50 3.70 -12.34
C LEU A 340 -23.64 4.31 -13.17
N ASP A 341 -24.06 3.65 -14.26
CA ASP A 341 -25.21 4.07 -15.08
C ASP A 341 -26.54 4.05 -14.30
N ASP A 342 -26.66 3.16 -13.31
CA ASP A 342 -27.81 3.04 -12.40
C ASP A 342 -27.69 3.96 -11.17
N ASP A 343 -26.69 4.85 -11.12
CA ASP A 343 -26.39 5.81 -10.05
C ASP A 343 -26.13 5.14 -8.68
N LEU A 344 -25.56 3.92 -8.65
CA LEU A 344 -25.16 3.21 -7.42
C LEU A 344 -23.86 3.78 -6.82
N SER A 345 -23.57 3.43 -5.57
CA SER A 345 -22.33 3.84 -4.90
C SER A 345 -21.08 3.18 -5.50
N PRO A 346 -19.88 3.78 -5.34
CA PRO A 346 -18.63 3.13 -5.73
C PRO A 346 -18.45 1.76 -5.05
N GLU A 347 -18.81 1.65 -3.77
CA GLU A 347 -18.75 0.38 -3.03
C GLU A 347 -19.66 -0.70 -3.64
N ALA A 348 -20.84 -0.30 -4.14
CA ALA A 348 -21.73 -1.22 -4.87
C ALA A 348 -21.17 -1.62 -6.24
N ALA A 349 -20.42 -0.73 -6.90
CA ALA A 349 -19.75 -1.02 -8.16
C ALA A 349 -18.59 -2.00 -7.97
N ASP A 350 -17.76 -1.79 -6.94
CA ASP A 350 -16.64 -2.69 -6.59
C ASP A 350 -17.17 -4.09 -6.27
N ALA A 351 -18.23 -4.19 -5.45
CA ALA A 351 -18.87 -5.47 -5.16
C ALA A 351 -19.47 -6.15 -6.41
N ALA A 352 -19.94 -5.37 -7.39
CA ALA A 352 -20.40 -5.90 -8.66
C ALA A 352 -19.24 -6.53 -9.46
N ALA A 353 -18.08 -5.86 -9.47
CA ALA A 353 -16.88 -6.36 -10.13
C ALA A 353 -16.40 -7.68 -9.51
N GLU A 354 -16.27 -7.73 -8.18
CA GLU A 354 -15.85 -8.96 -7.48
C GLU A 354 -16.84 -10.11 -7.67
N ALA A 355 -18.15 -9.85 -7.56
CA ALA A 355 -19.14 -10.90 -7.76
C ALA A 355 -19.13 -11.45 -9.20
N ALA A 356 -18.84 -10.61 -10.20
CA ALA A 356 -18.69 -11.06 -11.58
C ALA A 356 -17.47 -11.98 -11.75
N THR A 357 -16.32 -11.60 -11.17
CA THR A 357 -15.07 -12.38 -11.29
C THR A 357 -15.18 -13.72 -10.55
N ASP A 358 -15.69 -13.73 -9.33
CA ASP A 358 -15.87 -14.94 -8.53
C ASP A 358 -16.87 -15.90 -9.19
N ALA A 359 -17.96 -15.39 -9.77
CA ALA A 359 -18.91 -16.22 -10.50
C ALA A 359 -18.26 -16.94 -11.69
N LEU A 360 -17.41 -16.23 -12.46
CA LEU A 360 -16.68 -16.81 -13.58
C LEU A 360 -15.62 -17.82 -13.12
N GLU A 361 -14.92 -17.55 -12.03
CA GLU A 361 -13.97 -18.50 -11.42
C GLU A 361 -14.67 -19.81 -11.03
N LYS A 362 -15.87 -19.72 -10.46
CA LYS A 362 -16.70 -20.88 -10.11
C LYS A 362 -17.29 -21.58 -11.35
N GLY A 363 -16.98 -21.09 -12.55
CA GLY A 363 -17.32 -21.69 -13.83
C GLY A 363 -18.73 -21.38 -14.32
N LEU A 364 -19.34 -20.32 -13.80
CA LEU A 364 -20.59 -19.79 -14.33
C LEU A 364 -20.38 -19.16 -15.70
N THR A 365 -21.47 -19.00 -16.45
CA THR A 365 -21.41 -18.28 -17.73
C THR A 365 -21.32 -16.77 -17.51
N PRO A 366 -20.82 -15.99 -18.48
CA PRO A 366 -20.82 -14.52 -18.37
C PRO A 366 -22.20 -13.91 -18.11
N GLU A 367 -23.28 -14.54 -18.60
CA GLU A 367 -24.65 -14.10 -18.33
C GLU A 367 -25.05 -14.35 -16.86
N GLU A 368 -24.66 -15.48 -16.29
CA GLU A 368 -24.92 -15.80 -14.87
C GLU A 368 -24.04 -14.95 -13.94
N ALA A 369 -22.80 -14.64 -14.35
CA ALA A 369 -21.90 -13.75 -13.63
C ALA A 369 -22.43 -12.31 -13.59
N ALA A 370 -22.96 -11.80 -14.70
CA ALA A 370 -23.58 -10.48 -14.73
C ALA A 370 -24.85 -10.39 -13.86
N GLU A 371 -25.63 -11.48 -13.77
CA GLU A 371 -26.78 -11.56 -12.85
C GLU A 371 -26.33 -11.58 -11.37
N ALA A 372 -25.22 -12.27 -11.07
CA ALA A 372 -24.62 -12.26 -9.73
C ALA A 372 -24.10 -10.87 -9.34
N ALA A 373 -23.42 -10.19 -10.26
CA ALA A 373 -22.92 -8.83 -10.10
C ALA A 373 -24.03 -7.82 -9.81
N GLU A 374 -25.13 -7.85 -10.59
CA GLU A 374 -26.29 -6.96 -10.36
C GLU A 374 -26.91 -7.21 -8.98
N ALA A 375 -27.02 -8.48 -8.57
CA ALA A 375 -27.59 -8.81 -7.27
C ALA A 375 -26.69 -8.41 -6.10
N ALA A 376 -25.36 -8.52 -6.27
CA ALA A 376 -24.39 -8.08 -5.28
C ALA A 376 -24.42 -6.55 -5.11
N ALA A 377 -24.40 -5.81 -6.22
CA ALA A 377 -24.50 -4.34 -6.22
C ALA A 377 -25.79 -3.84 -5.54
N ASP A 378 -26.94 -4.43 -5.90
CA ASP A 378 -28.24 -4.10 -5.29
C ASP A 378 -28.26 -4.41 -3.79
N ALA A 379 -27.60 -5.48 -3.36
CA ALA A 379 -27.52 -5.88 -1.96
C ALA A 379 -26.68 -4.90 -1.14
N VAL A 380 -25.52 -4.49 -1.67
CA VAL A 380 -24.62 -3.50 -1.05
C VAL A 380 -25.28 -2.14 -0.97
N GLU A 381 -25.83 -1.64 -2.08
CA GLU A 381 -26.52 -0.35 -2.08
C GLU A 381 -27.64 -0.32 -1.03
N LYS A 382 -28.42 -1.42 -0.93
CA LYS A 382 -29.48 -1.53 0.07
C LYS A 382 -28.94 -1.55 1.51
N ALA A 383 -27.86 -2.29 1.78
CA ALA A 383 -27.24 -2.33 3.10
C ALA A 383 -26.73 -0.94 3.53
N LEU A 384 -26.12 -0.21 2.59
CA LEU A 384 -25.67 1.17 2.81
C LEU A 384 -26.84 2.13 3.03
N ASP A 385 -27.93 1.99 2.26
CA ASP A 385 -29.16 2.76 2.42
C ASP A 385 -29.84 2.52 3.79
N ASP A 386 -29.66 1.33 4.36
CA ASP A 386 -30.13 0.93 5.68
C ASP A 386 -29.14 1.29 6.82
N ASP A 387 -28.07 2.05 6.52
CA ASP A 387 -27.00 2.49 7.42
C ASP A 387 -26.23 1.32 8.10
N LEU A 388 -26.08 0.17 7.43
CA LEU A 388 -25.30 -0.98 7.92
C LEU A 388 -23.78 -0.77 7.75
N SER A 389 -22.98 -1.59 8.45
CA SER A 389 -21.52 -1.53 8.32
C SER A 389 -21.03 -2.01 6.93
N PRO A 390 -19.83 -1.59 6.49
CA PRO A 390 -19.21 -2.13 5.28
C PRO A 390 -19.09 -3.65 5.30
N GLU A 391 -18.71 -4.24 6.44
CA GLU A 391 -18.62 -5.69 6.60
C GLU A 391 -19.99 -6.39 6.42
N ALA A 392 -21.08 -5.74 6.83
CA ALA A 392 -22.43 -6.25 6.59
C ALA A 392 -22.85 -6.11 5.11
N ALA A 393 -22.37 -5.09 4.40
CA ALA A 393 -22.60 -4.92 2.97
C ALA A 393 -21.84 -5.97 2.15
N ASP A 394 -20.58 -6.24 2.47
CA ASP A 394 -19.76 -7.28 1.82
C ASP A 394 -20.40 -8.67 2.00
N ALA A 395 -20.84 -8.99 3.21
CA ALA A 395 -21.56 -10.24 3.48
C ALA A 395 -22.90 -10.33 2.72
N ALA A 396 -23.56 -9.20 2.47
CA ALA A 396 -24.77 -9.15 1.65
C ALA A 396 -24.45 -9.49 0.18
N ALA A 397 -23.37 -8.93 -0.35
CA ALA A 397 -22.89 -9.19 -1.72
C ALA A 397 -22.58 -10.68 -1.93
N GLU A 398 -21.76 -11.25 -1.03
CA GLU A 398 -21.34 -12.65 -1.12
C GLU A 398 -22.56 -13.59 -1.04
N ALA A 399 -23.47 -13.35 -0.07
CA ALA A 399 -24.67 -14.17 0.09
C ALA A 399 -25.63 -14.08 -1.12
N ALA A 400 -25.72 -12.92 -1.77
CA ALA A 400 -26.51 -12.75 -2.99
C ALA A 400 -25.91 -13.57 -4.15
N ALA A 401 -24.59 -13.46 -4.36
CA ALA A 401 -23.88 -14.15 -5.42
C ALA A 401 -23.95 -15.68 -5.24
N ASP A 402 -23.69 -16.18 -4.03
CA ASP A 402 -23.74 -17.60 -3.70
C ASP A 402 -25.15 -18.19 -3.86
N ALA A 403 -26.18 -17.44 -3.47
CA ALA A 403 -27.57 -17.87 -3.64
C ALA A 403 -27.92 -18.08 -5.12
N LEU A 404 -27.50 -17.16 -6.00
CA LEU A 404 -27.71 -17.27 -7.44
C LEU A 404 -26.89 -18.41 -8.07
N GLU A 405 -25.65 -18.60 -7.64
CA GLU A 405 -24.82 -19.74 -8.05
C GLU A 405 -25.52 -21.07 -7.75
N LYS A 406 -26.14 -21.17 -6.57
CA LYS A 406 -26.91 -22.36 -6.15
C LYS A 406 -28.27 -22.49 -6.86
N GLY A 407 -28.58 -21.58 -7.79
CA GLY A 407 -29.75 -21.62 -8.66
C GLY A 407 -31.02 -21.09 -8.02
N LEU A 408 -30.91 -20.29 -6.96
CA LEU A 408 -32.03 -19.55 -6.40
C LEU A 408 -32.46 -18.43 -7.34
N THR A 409 -33.68 -17.94 -7.15
CA THR A 409 -34.15 -16.77 -7.88
C THR A 409 -33.54 -15.48 -7.34
N PRO A 410 -33.48 -14.38 -8.12
CA PRO A 410 -33.01 -13.09 -7.61
C PRO A 410 -33.76 -12.59 -6.37
N GLU A 411 -35.05 -12.91 -6.24
CA GLU A 411 -35.85 -12.57 -5.05
C GLU A 411 -35.40 -13.37 -3.81
N GLU A 412 -35.08 -14.66 -3.98
CA GLU A 412 -34.56 -15.51 -2.90
C GLU A 412 -33.11 -15.15 -2.53
N ALA A 413 -32.31 -14.72 -3.51
CA ALA A 413 -30.95 -14.23 -3.29
C ALA A 413 -30.93 -12.91 -2.50
N ALA A 414 -31.82 -11.97 -2.83
CA ALA A 414 -31.96 -10.72 -2.08
C ALA A 414 -32.44 -10.96 -0.63
N GLU A 415 -33.30 -11.96 -0.41
CA GLU A 415 -33.70 -12.36 0.95
C GLU A 415 -32.53 -12.99 1.73
N ALA A 416 -31.66 -13.77 1.06
CA ALA A 416 -30.45 -14.32 1.66
C ALA A 416 -29.44 -13.22 2.04
N ALA A 417 -29.25 -12.26 1.14
CA ALA A 417 -28.38 -11.10 1.36
C ALA A 417 -28.81 -10.24 2.56
N GLU A 418 -30.10 -9.90 2.65
CA GLU A 418 -30.64 -9.13 3.79
C GLU A 418 -30.45 -9.88 5.11
N ALA A 419 -30.65 -11.21 5.10
CA ALA A 419 -30.47 -12.02 6.31
C ALA A 419 -29.00 -12.17 6.72
N ALA A 420 -28.08 -12.21 5.75
CA ALA A 420 -26.64 -12.24 6.00
C ALA A 420 -26.16 -10.91 6.58
N ALA A 421 -26.54 -9.78 5.97
CA ALA A 421 -26.20 -8.44 6.45
C ALA A 421 -26.70 -8.19 7.88
N ASP A 422 -27.97 -8.53 8.16
CA ASP A 422 -28.56 -8.41 9.51
C ASP A 422 -27.83 -9.29 10.54
N ALA A 423 -27.33 -10.46 10.12
CA ALA A 423 -26.60 -11.37 11.00
C ALA A 423 -25.22 -10.82 11.36
N VAL A 424 -24.49 -10.28 10.37
CA VAL A 424 -23.19 -9.63 10.58
C VAL A 424 -23.34 -8.40 11.45
N GLU A 425 -24.24 -7.48 11.10
CA GLU A 425 -24.45 -6.25 11.87
C GLU A 425 -24.77 -6.58 13.33
N LYS A 426 -25.62 -7.59 13.58
CA LYS A 426 -25.93 -8.03 14.94
C LYS A 426 -24.72 -8.65 15.66
N ALA A 427 -23.90 -9.44 14.98
CA ALA A 427 -22.70 -10.04 15.56
C ALA A 427 -21.69 -8.95 15.97
N LEU A 428 -21.52 -7.93 15.13
CA LEU A 428 -20.68 -6.77 15.41
C LEU A 428 -21.24 -5.93 16.57
N ASP A 429 -22.54 -5.69 16.61
CA ASP A 429 -23.24 -5.02 17.72
C ASP A 429 -23.08 -5.77 19.06
N ASP A 430 -22.94 -7.10 19.01
CA ASP A 430 -22.70 -7.97 20.16
C ASP A 430 -21.18 -8.13 20.50
N ASP A 431 -20.31 -7.35 19.87
CA ASP A 431 -18.84 -7.35 20.01
C ASP A 431 -18.19 -8.73 19.71
N LEU A 432 -18.73 -9.49 18.75
CA LEU A 432 -18.17 -10.77 18.31
C LEU A 432 -16.98 -10.59 17.35
N SER A 433 -16.18 -11.65 17.19
CA SER A 433 -15.08 -11.68 16.21
C SER A 433 -15.59 -11.63 14.75
N PRO A 434 -14.80 -11.09 13.81
CA PRO A 434 -15.11 -11.14 12.38
C PRO A 434 -15.41 -12.57 11.90
N GLU A 435 -14.62 -13.55 12.35
CA GLU A 435 -14.84 -14.95 11.99
C GLU A 435 -16.19 -15.50 12.49
N ALA A 436 -16.71 -14.97 13.60
CA ALA A 436 -18.03 -15.31 14.10
C ALA A 436 -19.14 -14.61 13.31
N ALA A 437 -18.89 -13.40 12.79
CA ALA A 437 -19.81 -12.67 11.93
C ALA A 437 -19.95 -13.36 10.56
N ASP A 438 -18.85 -13.75 9.93
CA ASP A 438 -18.85 -14.49 8.65
C ASP A 438 -19.63 -15.81 8.78
N ALA A 439 -19.37 -16.57 9.86
CA ALA A 439 -20.10 -17.80 10.13
C ALA A 439 -21.60 -17.56 10.39
N ALA A 440 -21.98 -16.39 10.92
CA ALA A 440 -23.37 -16.00 11.09
C ALA A 440 -24.04 -15.74 9.74
N ALA A 441 -23.35 -15.00 8.86
CA ALA A 441 -23.79 -14.69 7.51
C ALA A 441 -24.03 -15.96 6.69
N GLU A 442 -23.03 -16.84 6.63
CA GLU A 442 -23.11 -18.12 5.90
C GLU A 442 -24.29 -18.96 6.42
N ALA A 443 -24.41 -19.10 7.74
CA ALA A 443 -25.47 -19.89 8.35
C ALA A 443 -26.88 -19.32 8.11
N ALA A 444 -27.03 -17.99 8.03
CA ALA A 444 -28.29 -17.34 7.68
C ALA A 444 -28.69 -17.64 6.23
N ALA A 445 -27.76 -17.41 5.29
CA ALA A 445 -27.96 -17.65 3.87
C ALA A 445 -28.29 -19.13 3.58
N ASP A 446 -27.51 -20.06 4.15
CA ASP A 446 -27.71 -21.50 3.99
C ASP A 446 -29.06 -21.98 4.57
N ALA A 447 -29.53 -21.37 5.65
CA ALA A 447 -30.80 -21.71 6.26
C ALA A 447 -31.99 -21.32 5.35
N LEU A 448 -31.94 -20.14 4.73
CA LEU A 448 -32.94 -19.67 3.78
C LEU A 448 -32.91 -20.49 2.49
N GLU A 449 -31.73 -20.83 1.98
CA GLU A 449 -31.57 -21.75 0.85
C GLU A 449 -32.27 -23.09 1.11
N LYS A 450 -32.17 -23.60 2.34
CA LYS A 450 -32.84 -24.85 2.77
C LYS A 450 -34.35 -24.69 3.02
N GLY A 451 -34.90 -23.50 2.75
CA GLY A 451 -36.33 -23.19 2.85
C GLY A 451 -36.82 -22.97 4.27
N LEU A 452 -35.92 -22.63 5.20
CA LEU A 452 -36.30 -22.19 6.54
C LEU A 452 -36.88 -20.77 6.50
N THR A 453 -37.58 -20.39 7.54
CA THR A 453 -38.10 -19.03 7.67
C THR A 453 -36.98 -18.04 8.05
N PRO A 454 -37.13 -16.74 7.78
CA PRO A 454 -36.16 -15.73 8.24
C PRO A 454 -35.91 -15.76 9.74
N GLU A 455 -36.94 -16.07 10.54
CA GLU A 455 -36.79 -16.24 12.00
C GLU A 455 -35.90 -17.44 12.35
N GLU A 456 -36.03 -18.56 11.63
CA GLU A 456 -35.21 -19.77 11.83
C GLU A 456 -33.78 -19.59 11.29
N ALA A 457 -33.60 -18.79 10.25
CA ALA A 457 -32.30 -18.42 9.70
C ALA A 457 -31.51 -17.53 10.67
N ALA A 458 -32.16 -16.52 11.26
CA ALA A 458 -31.55 -15.67 12.29
C ALA A 458 -31.16 -16.49 13.55
N GLU A 459 -31.97 -17.48 13.93
CA GLU A 459 -31.62 -18.41 15.02
C GLU A 459 -30.42 -19.31 14.65
N ALA A 460 -30.26 -19.68 13.37
CA ALA A 460 -29.12 -20.45 12.89
C ALA A 460 -27.83 -19.62 12.88
N ALA A 461 -27.93 -18.37 12.44
CA ALA A 461 -26.84 -17.39 12.46
C ALA A 461 -26.30 -17.17 13.88
N GLU A 462 -27.18 -16.86 14.84
CA GLU A 462 -26.80 -16.64 16.25
C GLU A 462 -26.14 -17.90 16.85
N ALA A 463 -26.67 -19.08 16.54
CA ALA A 463 -26.10 -20.34 17.01
C ALA A 463 -24.73 -20.67 16.39
N ALA A 464 -24.49 -20.25 15.15
CA ALA A 464 -23.22 -20.41 14.46
C ALA A 464 -22.16 -19.46 15.02
N ALA A 465 -22.48 -18.17 15.14
CA ALA A 465 -21.61 -17.15 15.72
C ALA A 465 -21.15 -17.52 17.15
N ASP A 466 -22.10 -17.89 18.01
CA ASP A 466 -21.83 -18.36 19.39
C ASP A 466 -20.90 -19.59 19.42
N ALA A 467 -21.01 -20.47 18.41
CA ALA A 467 -20.20 -21.67 18.34
C ALA A 467 -18.76 -21.36 17.93
N VAL A 468 -18.56 -20.41 17.00
CA VAL A 468 -17.25 -19.93 16.56
C VAL A 468 -16.56 -19.14 17.65
N GLU A 469 -17.24 -18.15 18.22
CA GLU A 469 -16.67 -17.30 19.28
C GLU A 469 -16.18 -18.16 20.44
N LYS A 470 -16.98 -19.16 20.83
CA LYS A 470 -16.59 -20.12 21.86
C LYS A 470 -15.44 -21.04 21.47
N ALA A 471 -15.35 -21.42 20.20
CA ALA A 471 -14.25 -22.24 19.69
C ALA A 471 -12.94 -21.46 19.72
N LEU A 472 -12.99 -20.17 19.39
CA LEU A 472 -11.86 -19.25 19.47
C LEU A 472 -11.43 -19.00 20.93
N ASP A 473 -12.40 -18.76 21.83
CA ASP A 473 -12.18 -18.68 23.29
C ASP A 473 -11.52 -19.95 23.87
N ASP A 474 -11.78 -21.12 23.26
CA ASP A 474 -11.21 -22.43 23.64
C ASP A 474 -9.89 -22.75 22.90
N ASP A 475 -9.30 -21.79 22.16
CA ASP A 475 -8.08 -21.92 21.34
C ASP A 475 -8.16 -23.07 20.30
N LEU A 476 -9.32 -23.25 19.65
CA LEU A 476 -9.48 -24.23 18.56
C LEU A 476 -8.99 -23.65 17.22
N SER A 477 -8.68 -24.52 16.24
CA SER A 477 -8.31 -24.04 14.90
C SER A 477 -9.55 -23.52 14.15
N PRO A 478 -9.37 -22.65 13.15
CA PRO A 478 -10.46 -22.15 12.32
C PRO A 478 -11.33 -23.28 11.76
N GLU A 479 -10.72 -24.34 11.22
CA GLU A 479 -11.46 -25.48 10.65
C GLU A 479 -12.33 -26.22 11.69
N ALA A 480 -11.99 -26.13 12.98
CA ALA A 480 -12.79 -26.70 14.06
C ALA A 480 -13.90 -25.74 14.54
N ALA A 481 -13.73 -24.44 14.32
CA ALA A 481 -14.74 -23.41 14.54
C ALA A 481 -15.82 -23.50 13.43
N ASP A 482 -15.44 -23.58 12.16
CA ASP A 482 -16.38 -23.74 11.03
C ASP A 482 -17.22 -25.01 11.18
N ALA A 483 -16.57 -26.13 11.50
CA ALA A 483 -17.27 -27.39 11.76
C ALA A 483 -18.20 -27.31 12.99
N ALA A 484 -17.97 -26.38 13.92
CA ALA A 484 -18.87 -26.12 15.04
C ALA A 484 -20.06 -25.26 14.63
N ALA A 485 -19.84 -24.21 13.82
CA ALA A 485 -20.87 -23.38 13.22
C ALA A 485 -21.83 -24.21 12.37
N GLU A 486 -21.31 -24.96 11.38
CA GLU A 486 -22.09 -25.79 10.47
C GLU A 486 -22.94 -26.81 11.25
N ALA A 487 -22.36 -27.39 12.30
CA ALA A 487 -23.05 -28.37 13.12
C ALA A 487 -24.13 -27.74 14.04
N ALA A 488 -23.96 -26.48 14.46
CA ALA A 488 -24.95 -25.73 15.21
C ALA A 488 -26.13 -25.32 14.30
N ALA A 489 -25.85 -24.73 13.14
CA ALA A 489 -26.84 -24.37 12.14
C ALA A 489 -27.68 -25.59 11.71
N ASN A 490 -27.02 -26.71 11.36
CA ASN A 490 -27.70 -27.95 10.97
C ASN A 490 -28.44 -28.68 12.11
N ALA A 491 -28.22 -28.32 13.38
CA ALA A 491 -28.95 -28.89 14.51
C ALA A 491 -30.36 -28.29 14.63
N LEU A 492 -30.53 -27.02 14.27
CA LEU A 492 -31.81 -26.33 14.27
C LEU A 492 -32.75 -26.91 13.20
N GLU A 493 -32.21 -27.23 12.02
CA GLU A 493 -32.92 -27.98 10.96
C GLU A 493 -33.51 -29.31 11.49
N LYS A 494 -32.82 -29.96 12.44
CA LYS A 494 -33.26 -31.22 13.06
C LYS A 494 -34.21 -31.02 14.23
N GLY A 495 -34.66 -29.80 14.48
CA GLY A 495 -35.62 -29.42 15.52
C GLY A 495 -35.04 -29.37 16.94
N LEU A 496 -33.73 -29.16 17.08
CA LEU A 496 -33.13 -28.83 18.38
C LEU A 496 -33.35 -27.35 18.70
N THR A 497 -33.34 -27.01 19.99
CA THR A 497 -33.38 -25.59 20.40
C THR A 497 -32.01 -24.93 20.19
N PRO A 498 -31.93 -23.59 20.01
CA PRO A 498 -30.65 -22.88 19.86
C PRO A 498 -29.66 -23.18 21.01
N GLU A 499 -30.15 -23.24 22.25
CA GLU A 499 -29.34 -23.59 23.44
C GLU A 499 -28.83 -25.05 23.41
N GLU A 500 -29.51 -25.96 22.70
CA GLU A 500 -29.07 -27.34 22.50
C GLU A 500 -28.15 -27.50 21.30
N ALA A 501 -28.31 -26.68 20.25
CA ALA A 501 -27.44 -26.60 19.07
C ALA A 501 -26.05 -26.08 19.44
N ALA A 502 -25.97 -25.00 20.23
CA ALA A 502 -24.71 -24.42 20.73
C ALA A 502 -23.97 -25.31 21.77
N ARG A 503 -24.62 -26.38 22.27
CA ARG A 503 -24.02 -27.31 23.25
C ARG A 503 -23.29 -28.46 22.56
N ARG A 504 -21.99 -28.23 22.27
CA ARG A 504 -21.01 -29.23 21.77
C ARG A 504 -21.61 -30.13 20.68
N PRO A 505 -21.55 -29.72 19.40
CA PRO A 505 -21.57 -30.70 18.34
C PRO A 505 -20.52 -31.77 18.66
N LYS A 506 -20.89 -33.05 18.50
CA LYS A 506 -19.90 -34.13 18.62
C LYS A 506 -18.97 -34.01 17.41
N LEU A 507 -17.95 -33.17 17.54
CA LEU A 507 -16.86 -33.06 16.57
C LEU A 507 -16.34 -34.48 16.29
N PRO A 508 -16.17 -34.87 15.02
CA PRO A 508 -15.43 -36.09 14.70
C PRO A 508 -14.04 -35.99 15.33
N PRO A 509 -13.44 -37.09 15.82
CA PRO A 509 -12.14 -37.02 16.47
C PRO A 509 -11.07 -36.60 15.44
N THR A 510 -10.64 -35.33 15.47
CA THR A 510 -9.45 -34.89 14.74
C THR A 510 -8.19 -35.37 15.48
N PRO A 511 -7.11 -35.72 14.75
CA PRO A 511 -5.98 -36.45 15.31
C PRO A 511 -4.93 -35.54 15.97
N TRP A 512 -5.27 -34.40 16.59
CA TRP A 512 -4.25 -33.56 17.22
C TRP A 512 -4.70 -32.92 18.54
N ARG A 513 -4.85 -33.74 19.58
CA ARG A 513 -4.56 -33.25 20.94
C ARG A 513 -3.06 -33.33 21.18
N ARG A 514 -2.37 -32.19 21.02
CA ARG A 514 -1.01 -32.03 21.55
C ARG A 514 -1.12 -32.00 23.09
N ARG A 515 -0.75 -33.12 23.72
CA ARG A 515 -0.60 -33.23 25.17
C ARG A 515 0.40 -32.18 25.67
N SER A 516 -0.07 -31.18 26.39
CA SER A 516 0.70 -30.59 27.50
C SER A 516 0.44 -31.39 28.76
N ASP A 517 0.94 -32.62 28.81
CA ASP A 517 1.07 -33.40 30.04
C ASP A 517 2.56 -33.56 30.33
N ASN A 518 3.14 -32.56 30.97
CA ASN A 518 4.37 -32.73 31.72
C ASN A 518 4.01 -32.84 33.20
N ASP A 519 3.47 -34.00 33.60
CA ASP A 519 3.57 -34.41 35.00
C ASP A 519 3.73 -35.94 35.14
N LEU A 520 4.90 -36.30 35.66
CA LEU A 520 5.30 -37.65 35.99
C LEU A 520 4.69 -38.04 37.34
N SER A 521 3.78 -39.02 37.38
CA SER A 521 3.84 -40.08 38.39
C SER A 521 2.89 -41.26 38.09
N PRO A 522 3.36 -42.51 38.23
CA PRO A 522 2.50 -43.70 38.17
C PRO A 522 1.96 -44.01 39.57
N GLU A 523 0.72 -44.46 39.70
CA GLU A 523 0.33 -45.60 40.55
C GLU A 523 -1.16 -45.98 40.40
N ALA A 524 -1.37 -47.26 40.10
CA ALA A 524 -2.44 -48.16 40.56
C ALA A 524 -3.91 -47.95 40.15
N GLY A 525 -4.51 -49.01 39.56
CA GLY A 525 -5.93 -49.30 39.76
C GLY A 525 -6.63 -50.13 38.70
N GLN A 526 -6.57 -51.45 38.82
CA GLN A 526 -7.29 -52.45 38.00
C GLN A 526 -8.82 -52.29 38.02
N CYS A 527 -9.51 -52.58 36.90
CA CYS A 527 -10.57 -53.60 36.88
C CYS A 527 -10.92 -54.09 35.47
N ALA A 528 -11.07 -55.40 35.36
CA ALA A 528 -11.24 -56.20 34.16
C ALA A 528 -12.72 -56.35 33.74
N GLY A 529 -12.96 -56.61 32.44
CA GLY A 529 -14.27 -57.06 31.96
C GLY A 529 -14.24 -57.54 30.51
N LYS A 530 -14.26 -58.85 30.33
CA LYS A 530 -14.19 -59.59 29.05
C LYS A 530 -15.47 -59.45 28.21
N GLY A 531 -15.34 -59.50 26.87
CA GLY A 531 -16.40 -60.03 26.01
C GLY A 531 -16.49 -59.48 24.58
N ARG A 532 -15.68 -60.01 23.65
CA ARG A 532 -16.14 -60.31 22.26
C ARG A 532 -16.73 -61.74 22.30
N PRO A 533 -17.76 -62.13 21.51
CA PRO A 533 -17.80 -61.95 20.04
C PRO A 533 -19.20 -61.71 19.41
N ASN A 534 -19.26 -61.20 18.18
CA ASN A 534 -19.67 -61.99 17.00
C ASN A 534 -19.78 -61.12 15.74
N ALA A 535 -19.26 -61.69 14.65
CA ALA A 535 -19.51 -61.29 13.28
C ALA A 535 -20.78 -61.98 12.75
N ALA A 536 -21.57 -61.26 11.95
CA ALA A 536 -22.47 -61.73 10.89
C ALA A 536 -23.04 -60.45 10.22
N GLU A 537 -22.56 -60.05 9.03
CA GLU A 537 -23.19 -60.34 7.73
C GLU A 537 -24.71 -60.10 7.69
N ALA A 538 -25.14 -59.03 7.02
CA ALA A 538 -26.17 -59.06 5.97
C ALA A 538 -26.34 -57.67 5.32
N VAL A 539 -25.91 -57.58 4.06
CA VAL A 539 -26.39 -56.69 2.98
C VAL A 539 -27.64 -57.37 2.36
N PRO A 540 -28.56 -56.70 1.61
CA PRO A 540 -28.60 -55.31 1.16
C PRO A 540 -29.69 -54.43 1.79
#